data_AF-A0A852VPM0-F1
#
_entry.id   AF-A0A852VPM0-F1
#
_cell.length_a   1.000
_cell.length_b   1.000
_cell.length_c   1.000
_cell.angle_alpha   90.00
_cell.angle_beta   90.00
_cell.angle_gamma   90.00
#
_symmetry.space_group_name_H-M   'P 1'
#
loop_
_entity.id
_entity.type
_entity.pdbx_description
1 polymer ?
#
loop_
_entity_poly.entity_id
_entity_poly.type
_entity_poly.pdbx_seq_one_letter_code
_entity_poly.pdbx_strand_id
1 'polypeptide(L)' 'MAQAVGVNPQTIGFLERGDYTPSLELAFKISGFFKLPVEAVFSPDPFRPLSELVYVIEKREA' A
#
# COMPACT_ATOMS: atom_id res chain seq x y z
N MET A 1 -2.09 -7.90 -11.09
CA MET A 1 -1.70 -6.50 -10.83
C MET A 1 -0.73 -5.97 -11.86
N ALA A 2 0.45 -6.58 -12.04
CA ALA A 2 1.50 -6.10 -12.95
C ALA A 2 1.00 -5.74 -14.37
N GLN A 3 0.25 -6.64 -15.02
CA GLN A 3 -0.35 -6.38 -16.33
C GLN A 3 -1.36 -5.21 -16.31
N ALA A 4 -2.14 -5.08 -15.24
CA ALA A 4 -3.16 -4.03 -15.11
C ALA A 4 -2.55 -2.63 -14.92
N VAL A 5 -1.35 -2.53 -14.36
CA VAL A 5 -0.62 -1.26 -14.19
C VAL A 5 0.49 -1.07 -15.24
N GLY A 6 0.62 -2.01 -16.19
CA GLY A 6 1.56 -1.91 -17.32
C GLY A 6 3.03 -2.06 -16.94
N VAL A 7 3.35 -2.88 -15.92
CA VAL A 7 4.74 -3.14 -15.50
C VAL A 7 5.09 -4.63 -15.54
N ASN A 8 6.40 -4.92 -15.53
CA ASN A 8 6.91 -6.27 -15.39
C ASN A 8 6.49 -6.84 -14.00
N PRO A 9 6.00 -8.09 -13.91
CA PRO A 9 5.73 -8.75 -12.63
C PRO A 9 6.87 -8.68 -11.60
N GLN A 10 8.12 -8.68 -12.04
CA GLN A 10 9.29 -8.53 -11.16
C GLN A 10 9.31 -7.17 -10.46
N THR A 11 8.89 -6.10 -11.12
CA THR A 11 8.79 -4.74 -10.54
C THR A 11 7.81 -4.73 -9.36
N ILE A 12 6.70 -5.45 -9.47
CA ILE A 12 5.76 -5.61 -8.35
C ILE A 12 6.42 -6.38 -7.21
N GLY A 13 7.13 -7.48 -7.51
CA GLY A 13 7.83 -8.24 -6.48
C GLY A 13 8.91 -7.44 -5.74
N PHE A 14 9.64 -6.55 -6.43
CA PHE A 14 10.59 -5.64 -5.76
C PHE A 14 9.87 -4.61 -4.88
N LEU A 15 8.73 -4.09 -5.34
CA LEU A 15 7.92 -3.15 -4.58
C LEU A 15 7.37 -3.78 -3.29
N GLU A 16 6.86 -5.01 -3.36
CA GLU A 16 6.30 -5.74 -2.21
C GLU A 16 7.34 -6.05 -1.13
N ARG A 17 8.61 -6.23 -1.51
CA ARG A 17 9.71 -6.43 -0.57
C ARG A 17 10.31 -5.12 -0.04
N GLY A 18 9.94 -3.98 -0.60
CA GLY A 18 10.53 -2.68 -0.30
C GLY A 18 11.91 -2.45 -0.93
N ASP A 19 12.34 -3.31 -1.84
CA ASP A 19 13.62 -3.19 -2.57
C ASP A 19 13.59 -2.07 -3.62
N TYR A 20 12.41 -1.53 -3.92
CA TYR A 20 12.18 -0.57 -4.98
C TYR A 20 11.15 0.49 -4.60
N THR A 21 11.54 1.76 -4.71
CA THR A 21 10.62 2.89 -4.62
C THR A 21 9.98 3.15 -5.99
N PRO A 22 8.64 3.21 -6.08
CA PRO A 22 7.98 3.42 -7.37
C PRO A 22 8.18 4.86 -7.87
N SER A 23 8.16 5.04 -9.19
CA SER A 23 8.01 6.38 -9.77
C SER A 23 6.63 6.96 -9.42
N LEU A 24 6.49 8.27 -9.46
CA LEU A 24 5.22 8.95 -9.21
C LEU A 24 4.11 8.44 -10.16
N GLU A 25 4.45 8.24 -11.43
CA GLU A 25 3.54 7.67 -12.43
C GLU A 25 3.05 6.27 -12.03
N LEU A 26 3.96 5.40 -11.59
CA LEU A 26 3.61 4.04 -11.16
C LEU A 26 2.75 4.06 -9.89
N ALA A 27 3.07 4.94 -8.95
CA ALA A 27 2.28 5.11 -7.73
C ALA A 27 0.83 5.51 -8.06
N PHE A 28 0.63 6.45 -8.99
CA PHE A 28 -0.71 6.84 -9.43
C PHE A 28 -1.45 5.73 -10.20
N LYS A 29 -0.76 4.97 -11.06
CA LYS A 29 -1.36 3.82 -11.76
C LYS A 29 -1.84 2.75 -10.78
N ILE A 30 -1.03 2.44 -9.78
CA ILE A 30 -1.37 1.48 -8.72
C ILE A 30 -2.56 1.99 -7.90
N SER A 31 -2.55 3.26 -7.50
CA SER A 31 -3.63 3.87 -6.72
C SER A 31 -4.96 3.87 -7.51
N GLY A 32 -4.90 4.19 -8.81
CA GLY A 32 -6.04 4.11 -9.71
C GLY A 32 -6.59 2.69 -9.89
N PHE A 33 -5.72 1.69 -9.95
CA PHE A 33 -6.12 0.27 -9.99
C PHE A 33 -6.91 -0.14 -8.74
N PHE A 34 -6.49 0.30 -7.55
CA PHE A 34 -7.19 0.03 -6.30
C PHE A 34 -8.37 0.96 -6.02
N LYS A 35 -8.53 2.03 -6.80
CA LYS A 35 -9.52 3.11 -6.58
C LYS A 35 -9.36 3.75 -5.20
N LEU A 36 -8.12 3.94 -4.79
CA LEU A 36 -7.75 4.57 -3.52
C LEU A 36 -6.91 5.82 -3.78
N PRO A 37 -6.90 6.80 -2.86
CA PRO A 37 -5.95 7.91 -2.93
C PRO A 37 -4.52 7.39 -2.72
N VAL A 38 -3.53 8.12 -3.25
CA VAL A 38 -2.14 7.63 -3.31
C VAL A 38 -1.53 7.43 -1.93
N GLU A 39 -1.87 8.30 -0.98
CA GLU A 39 -1.46 8.25 0.41
C GLU A 39 -2.03 7.06 1.18
N ALA A 40 -3.16 6.50 0.72
CA ALA A 40 -3.72 5.28 1.31
C ALA A 40 -3.01 4.00 0.84
N VAL A 41 -2.20 4.09 -0.22
CA VAL A 41 -1.40 2.97 -0.75
C VAL A 41 0.08 3.15 -0.42
N PHE A 42 0.58 4.38 -0.48
CA PHE A 42 1.97 4.74 -0.23
C PHE A 42 2.02 5.84 0.83
N SER A 43 2.38 5.44 2.04
CA SER A 43 2.54 6.34 3.18
C SER A 43 4.01 6.44 3.59
N PRO A 44 4.51 7.64 3.96
CA PRO A 44 5.84 7.78 4.57
C PRO A 44 5.92 7.12 5.95
N ASP A 45 4.78 6.99 6.63
CA ASP A 45 4.64 6.34 7.92
C ASP A 45 4.04 4.92 7.77
N PRO A 46 4.48 3.92 8.56
CA PRO A 46 3.90 2.59 8.52
C PRO A 46 2.39 2.61 8.81
N PHE A 47 1.62 1.86 8.03
CA PHE A 47 0.19 1.70 8.28
C PHE A 47 -0.04 0.94 9.59
N ARG A 48 -1.04 1.38 10.36
CA ARG A 48 -1.49 0.64 11.54
C ARG A 48 -1.96 -0.76 11.12
N PRO A 49 -1.58 -1.82 11.85
CA PRO A 49 -2.05 -3.16 11.56
C PRO A 49 -3.59 -3.21 11.56
N LEU A 50 -4.17 -3.96 10.61
CA LEU A 50 -5.62 -4.10 10.52
C LEU A 50 -6.23 -4.66 11.81
N SER A 51 -5.50 -5.50 12.54
CA SER A 51 -5.94 -6.05 13.82
C SER A 51 -6.24 -4.95 14.85
N GLU A 52 -5.44 -3.89 14.87
CA GLU A 52 -5.64 -2.75 15.78
C GLU A 52 -6.87 -1.91 15.40
N LEU A 53 -7.18 -1.86 14.10
CA LEU A 53 -8.32 -1.10 13.56
C LEU A 53 -9.64 -1.86 13.69
N VAL A 54 -9.61 -3.19 13.51
CA VAL A 54 -10.82 -4.04 13.47
C VAL A 54 -11.14 -4.64 14.83
N TYR A 55 -10.13 -5.07 15.59
CA TYR A 55 -10.32 -5.65 16.91
C TYR A 55 -9.97 -4.63 17.98
N VAL A 56 -10.60 -3.45 17.97
CA VAL A 56 -10.41 -2.44 19.03
C VAL A 56 -10.64 -3.13 20.37
N ILE A 57 -9.55 -3.54 21.03
CA ILE A 57 -9.58 -3.94 22.42
C ILE A 57 -9.74 -2.60 23.10
N GLU A 58 -10.98 -2.24 23.42
CA GLU A 58 -11.26 -1.14 24.33
C GLU A 58 -10.37 -1.38 25.54
N LYS A 59 -9.24 -0.67 25.62
CA LYS A 59 -8.53 -0.49 26.88
C LYS A 59 -9.56 0.23 27.74
N ARG A 60 -10.29 -0.54 28.55
CA ARG A 60 -11.02 -0.01 29.68
C ARG A 60 -9.99 0.75 30.49
N GLU A 61 -10.06 2.08 30.42
CA GLU A 61 -9.31 2.93 31.32
C GLU A 61 -9.69 2.53 32.74
N ALA A 62 -8.67 2.26 33.56
CA ALA A 62 -8.78 2.06 34.99
C ALA A 62 -8.63 3.41 35.69
#